data_AF-A0A531MP22-F1
#
_entry.id   AF-A0A531MP22-F1
#
_cell.length_a   1.000
_cell.length_b   1.000
_cell.length_c   1.000
_cell.angle_alpha   90.00
_cell.angle_beta   90.00
_cell.angle_gamma   90.00
#
_symmetry.space_group_name_H-M   'P 1'
#
loop_
_entity.id
_entity.type
_entity.pdbx_description
1 polymer ?
#
loop_
_entity_poly.entity_id
_entity_poly.type
_entity_poly.pdbx_seq_one_letter_code
_entity_poly.pdbx_strand_id
1 'polypeptide(L)'
;MAKGNQKKIGGKPLSHSLLEHYQPIDGVVDEMVDASGNPRPVWRAFIEALEDLGPEKLAQRFARADQYLRDAGVYYRVYDKAGANEREWPLAHVPLL
;
A
#
# COMPACT_ATOMS: atom_id res chain seq x y z
N MET A 1 37.35 23.45 -9.44
CA MET A 1 36.80 22.49 -8.45
C MET A 1 35.40 22.97 -8.07
N ALA A 2 34.36 22.46 -8.73
CA ALA A 2 32.99 22.94 -8.58
C ALA A 2 32.38 22.45 -7.25
N LYS A 3 31.90 23.38 -6.42
CA LYS A 3 31.16 23.07 -5.19
C LYS A 3 29.73 22.68 -5.59
N GLY A 4 29.41 21.40 -5.47
CA GLY A 4 28.08 20.85 -5.72
C GLY A 4 27.05 21.41 -4.74
N ASN A 5 26.06 22.11 -5.29
CA ASN A 5 24.98 22.74 -4.55
C ASN A 5 23.96 21.67 -4.15
N GLN A 6 24.02 21.16 -2.92
CA GLN A 6 22.99 20.26 -2.40
C GLN A 6 21.71 21.07 -2.15
N LYS A 7 20.78 20.98 -3.11
CA LYS A 7 19.45 21.57 -3.03
C LYS A 7 18.70 20.85 -1.91
N LYS A 8 18.54 21.50 -0.75
CA LYS A 8 17.65 21.03 0.31
C LYS A 8 16.25 20.90 -0.27
N ILE A 9 15.72 19.68 -0.30
CA ILE A 9 14.34 19.42 -0.64
C ILE A 9 13.53 19.88 0.57
N GLY A 10 12.89 21.04 0.44
CA GLY A 10 12.10 21.64 1.50
C GLY A 10 10.99 20.70 1.94
N GLY A 11 10.87 20.49 3.25
CA GLY A 11 9.77 19.74 3.85
C GLY A 11 8.45 20.39 3.47
N LYS A 12 7.75 19.74 2.54
CA LYS A 12 6.35 20.03 2.27
C LYS A 12 5.59 19.66 3.56
N PRO A 13 4.65 20.48 4.04
CA PRO A 13 3.77 20.03 5.13
C PRO A 13 3.16 18.70 4.70
N LEU A 14 3.14 17.73 5.62
CA LEU A 14 2.63 16.38 5.43
C LEU A 14 1.09 16.41 5.27
N SER A 15 0.61 17.03 4.20
CA SER A 15 -0.74 16.82 3.70
C SER A 15 -0.72 15.47 3.02
N HIS A 16 -1.08 14.42 3.76
CA HIS A 16 -1.13 13.07 3.21
C HIS A 16 -2.35 12.97 2.30
N SER A 17 -2.24 13.42 1.04
CA SER A 17 -3.36 13.38 0.10
C SER A 17 -3.83 11.96 -0.17
N LEU A 18 -2.97 10.94 0.05
CA LEU A 18 -3.37 9.54 -0.06
C LEU A 18 -4.44 9.15 0.96
N LEU A 19 -4.45 9.79 2.13
CA LEU A 19 -5.33 9.44 3.25
C LEU A 19 -6.54 10.38 3.38
N GLU A 20 -6.70 11.34 2.46
CA GLU A 20 -7.75 12.36 2.53
C GLU A 20 -9.17 11.77 2.68
N HIS A 21 -9.38 10.57 2.12
CA HIS A 21 -10.65 9.85 2.17
C HIS A 21 -10.61 8.58 3.01
N TYR A 22 -9.51 8.33 3.73
CA TYR A 22 -9.39 7.16 4.61
C TYR A 22 -10.16 7.39 5.91
N GLN A 23 -11.06 6.48 6.24
CA GLN A 23 -11.85 6.51 7.47
C GLN A 23 -11.67 5.19 8.23
N PRO A 24 -11.05 5.21 9.42
CA PRO A 24 -11.02 4.07 10.32
C PRO A 24 -12.43 3.60 10.67
N ILE A 25 -12.57 2.30 10.91
CA ILE A 25 -13.83 1.73 11.35
C ILE A 25 -14.08 2.12 12.80
N ASP A 26 -15.27 2.67 13.09
CA ASP A 26 -15.62 3.11 14.44
C ASP A 26 -15.54 1.95 15.46
N GLY A 27 -14.96 2.23 16.62
CA GLY A 27 -14.73 1.25 17.68
C GLY A 27 -13.66 0.18 17.38
N VAL A 28 -12.97 0.23 16.24
CA VAL A 28 -11.90 -0.70 15.88
C VAL A 28 -10.55 0.01 15.90
N VAL A 29 -9.54 -0.62 16.49
CA VAL A 29 -8.18 -0.08 16.47
C VAL A 29 -7.62 -0.20 15.06
N ASP A 30 -7.20 0.93 14.51
CA ASP A 30 -6.52 1.02 13.24
C ASP A 30 -4.99 0.91 13.44
N GLU A 31 -4.37 0.01 12.69
CA GLU A 31 -2.93 -0.25 12.76
C GLU A 31 -2.12 0.81 12.01
N MET A 32 -2.71 1.53 11.04
CA MET A 32 -2.03 2.54 10.22
C MET A 32 -2.19 3.95 10.79
N VAL A 33 -3.40 4.32 11.24
CA VAL A 33 -3.69 5.65 11.77
C VAL A 33 -4.09 5.61 13.26
N ASP A 34 -3.88 6.72 13.95
CA ASP A 34 -4.36 6.89 15.32
C ASP A 34 -5.82 7.36 15.37
N ALA A 35 -6.36 7.49 16.59
CA ALA A 35 -7.74 7.94 16.80
C ALA A 35 -8.01 9.38 16.31
N SER A 36 -6.97 10.15 15.99
CA SER A 36 -7.07 11.49 15.40
C SER A 36 -6.97 11.47 13.87
N GLY A 37 -6.84 10.29 13.26
CA GLY A 37 -6.67 10.09 11.81
C GLY A 37 -5.26 10.32 11.30
N ASN A 38 -4.27 10.50 12.19
CA ASN A 38 -2.89 10.72 11.76
C ASN A 38 -2.15 9.38 11.57
N PRO A 39 -1.29 9.24 10.56
CA PRO A 39 -0.42 8.08 10.42
C PRO A 39 0.47 7.85 11.64
N ARG A 40 0.47 6.62 12.14
CA ARG A 40 1.37 6.19 13.20
C ARG A 40 2.84 6.28 12.73
N PRO A 41 3.80 6.44 13.66
CA PRO A 41 5.21 6.66 13.31
C PRO A 41 5.83 5.64 12.37
N VAL A 42 5.51 4.35 12.56
CA VAL A 42 6.04 3.25 11.74
C VAL A 42 5.54 3.32 10.28
N TRP A 43 4.38 3.95 10.05
CA TRP A 43 3.74 4.04 8.75
C TRP A 43 4.14 5.26 7.93
N ARG A 44 4.62 6.34 8.57
CA ARG A 44 4.88 7.62 7.87
C ARG A 44 5.75 7.49 6.62
N ALA A 45 6.92 6.86 6.76
CA ALA A 45 7.85 6.69 5.65
C ALA A 45 7.26 5.83 4.51
N PHE A 46 6.43 4.85 4.85
CA PHE A 46 5.76 4.01 3.84
C PHE A 46 4.72 4.82 3.06
N ILE A 47 3.90 5.60 3.75
CA ILE A 47 2.86 6.42 3.12
C ILE A 47 3.48 7.53 2.26
N GLU A 48 4.52 8.21 2.75
CA GLU A 48 5.30 9.18 1.95
C GLU A 48 5.83 8.55 0.66
N ALA A 49 6.37 7.33 0.74
CA ALA A 49 6.87 6.62 -0.44
C ALA A 49 5.75 6.24 -1.43
N LEU A 50 4.54 5.94 -0.96
CA LEU A 50 3.37 5.70 -1.82
C LEU A 50 2.89 6.99 -2.50
N GLU A 51 2.92 8.12 -1.78
CA GLU A 51 2.57 9.43 -2.33
C GLU A 51 3.54 9.89 -3.42
N ASP A 52 4.84 9.76 -3.16
CA ASP A 52 5.90 10.08 -4.12
C ASP A 52 5.83 9.20 -5.37
N LEU A 53 5.34 7.96 -5.23
CA LEU A 53 5.16 7.05 -6.34
C LEU A 53 4.02 7.50 -7.28
N GLY A 54 2.93 8.01 -6.69
CA GLY A 54 1.72 8.42 -7.39
C GLY A 54 0.83 7.24 -7.83
N PRO A 55 -0.44 7.52 -8.14
CA PRO A 55 -1.48 6.51 -8.34
C PRO A 55 -1.22 5.58 -9.53
N GLU A 56 -0.70 6.12 -10.64
CA GLU A 56 -0.46 5.35 -11.86
C GLU A 56 0.58 4.24 -11.65
N LYS A 57 1.74 4.60 -11.07
CA LYS A 57 2.81 3.64 -10.81
C LYS A 57 2.43 2.67 -9.69
N LEU A 58 1.62 3.10 -8.71
CA LEU A 58 1.09 2.20 -7.69
C LEU A 58 0.20 1.12 -8.30
N ALA A 59 -0.74 1.50 -9.17
CA ALA A 59 -1.60 0.57 -9.89
C ALA A 59 -0.80 -0.41 -10.76
N GLN A 60 0.23 0.08 -11.47
CA GLN A 60 1.12 -0.78 -12.26
C GLN A 60 1.87 -1.81 -11.39
N ARG A 61 2.32 -1.42 -10.18
CA ARG A 61 2.99 -2.34 -9.26
C ARG A 61 2.04 -3.38 -8.68
N PHE A 62 0.81 -3.00 -8.37
CA PHE A 62 -0.20 -3.94 -7.88
C PHE A 62 -0.56 -4.98 -8.95
N ALA A 63 -0.83 -4.52 -10.19
CA ALA A 63 -1.11 -5.42 -11.31
C ALA A 63 0.05 -6.39 -11.59
N ARG A 64 1.31 -5.92 -11.44
CA ARG A 64 2.48 -6.78 -11.57
C ARG A 64 2.60 -7.81 -10.45
N ALA A 65 2.23 -7.47 -9.22
CA ALA A 65 2.20 -8.41 -8.10
C ALA A 65 1.15 -9.51 -8.34
N ASP A 66 -0.03 -9.15 -8.84
CA ASP A 66 -1.08 -10.10 -9.19
C ASP A 66 -0.62 -11.05 -10.31
N GLN A 67 0.01 -10.49 -11.35
CA GLN A 67 0.56 -11.29 -12.45
C GLN A 67 1.63 -12.26 -11.95
N TYR A 68 2.53 -11.81 -11.08
CA TYR A 68 3.55 -12.67 -10.50
C TYR A 68 2.94 -13.84 -9.72
N LEU A 69 1.87 -13.59 -8.97
CA LEU A 69 1.17 -14.63 -8.20
C LEU A 69 0.54 -15.69 -9.11
N ARG A 70 -0.08 -15.26 -10.22
CA ARG A 70 -0.60 -16.15 -11.27
C ARG A 70 0.51 -16.98 -11.90
N ASP A 71 1.60 -16.33 -12.32
CA ASP A 71 2.72 -16.99 -13.01
C ASP A 71 3.47 -17.98 -12.09
N ALA A 72 3.51 -17.70 -10.78
CA ALA A 72 4.08 -18.60 -9.78
C ALA A 72 3.20 -19.82 -9.46
N GLY A 73 1.99 -19.90 -10.02
CA GLY A 73 1.04 -20.99 -9.74
C GLY A 73 0.52 -20.99 -8.30
N VAL A 74 0.42 -19.80 -7.67
CA VAL A 74 -0.13 -19.68 -6.32
C VAL A 74 -1.65 -19.51 -6.41
N TYR A 75 -2.35 -20.63 -6.31
CA TYR A 75 -3.82 -20.70 -6.29
C TYR A 75 -4.28 -21.45 -5.05
N TYR A 76 -5.45 -21.09 -4.53
CA TYR A 76 -6.13 -21.89 -3.51
C TYR A 76 -7.27 -22.69 -4.15
N ARG A 77 -7.42 -23.95 -3.73
CA ARG A 77 -8.47 -24.83 -4.24
C ARG A 77 -9.71 -24.69 -3.38
N VAL A 78 -10.83 -24.33 -4.01
CA VAL A 78 -12.14 -24.39 -3.38
C VAL A 78 -12.76 -25.71 -3.78
N TYR A 79 -13.01 -26.57 -2.80
CA TYR A 79 -13.80 -27.78 -3.00
C TYR A 79 -15.26 -27.43 -2.75
N ASP A 80 -15.98 -27.06 -3.80
CA ASP A 80 -17.45 -26.96 -3.73
C ASP A 80 -18.09 -28.28 -4.20
N LYS A 81 -19.41 -28.40 -4.04
CA LYS A 81 -20.17 -29.60 -4.43
C LYS A 81 -20.26 -29.81 -5.96
N ALA A 82 -19.83 -28.83 -6.77
CA ALA A 82 -19.83 -28.85 -8.22
C ALA A 82 -18.42 -29.11 -8.84
N GLY A 83 -17.35 -29.08 -8.05
CA GLY A 83 -16.00 -29.44 -8.50
C GLY A 83 -14.89 -28.70 -7.75
N ALA A 84 -13.64 -29.02 -8.07
CA ALA A 84 -12.50 -28.23 -7.62
C ALA A 84 -12.36 -27.01 -8.54
N ASN A 85 -12.73 -25.83 -8.04
CA ASN A 85 -12.50 -24.56 -8.71
C ASN A 85 -11.18 -23.95 -8.18
N GLU A 86 -10.25 -23.64 -9.08
CA GLU A 86 -9.03 -22.90 -8.75
C GLU A 86 -9.35 -21.41 -8.69
N ARG A 87 -8.94 -20.73 -7.61
CA ARG A 87 -9.11 -19.30 -7.44
C ARG A 87 -7.80 -18.64 -7.05
N GLU A 88 -7.59 -17.43 -7.56
CA GLU A 88 -6.45 -16.59 -7.20
C GLU A 88 -6.37 -16.41 -5.69
N TRP A 89 -5.15 -16.51 -5.15
CA TRP A 89 -4.92 -16.24 -3.74
C TRP A 89 -5.10 -14.74 -3.46
N PRO A 90 -5.89 -14.33 -2.44
CA PRO A 90 -6.11 -12.92 -2.15
C PRO A 90 -4.85 -12.32 -1.51
N LEU A 91 -4.04 -11.65 -2.33
CA LEU A 91 -2.85 -10.92 -1.87
C LEU A 91 -3.27 -9.56 -1.30
N ALA A 92 -2.77 -9.24 -0.10
CA ALA A 92 -2.77 -7.88 0.40
C ALA A 92 -1.56 -7.13 -0.18
N HIS A 93 -1.79 -6.13 -1.02
CA HIS A 93 -0.70 -5.33 -1.62
C HIS A 93 -0.01 -4.39 -0.64
N VAL A 94 -0.67 -4.09 0.48
CA VAL A 94 -0.16 -3.25 1.56
C VAL A 94 0.28 -4.16 2.71
N PRO A 95 1.51 -4.00 3.24
CA PRO A 95 1.99 -4.81 4.37
C PRO A 95 1.28 -4.40 5.67
N LEU A 96 1.49 -5.19 6.73
CA LEU A 96 1.27 -4.75 8.11
C LEU A 96 2.63 -4.37 8.70
N LEU A 97 2.75 -3.18 9.30
CA LEU A 97 4.00 -2.63 9.86
C LEU A 97 3.94 -2.46 11.37
#